data_AF-A0A1G9IYW7-F1
#
_entry.id   AF-A0A1G9IYW7-F1
#
_cell.length_a   1.000
_cell.length_b   1.000
_cell.length_c   1.000
_cell.angle_alpha   90.00
_cell.angle_beta   90.00
_cell.angle_gamma   90.00
#
_symmetry.space_group_name_H-M   'P 1'
#
loop_
_entity.id
_entity.type
_entity.pdbx_description
1 polymer ?
#
loop_
_entity_poly.entity_id
_entity_poly.type
_entity_poly.pdbx_seq_one_letter_code
_entity_poly.pdbx_strand_id
1 'polypeptide(L)'
;MTPRALQYAFRRHLGQTPMEYLRSVRLHRAHAELRNAVPAAGVTVTAIATAWGFGHPGRFAAAYRRTFGCSPSDTLKRPPEGPDLPRLFP
;
A
#
# COMPACT_ATOMS: atom_id res chain seq x y z
N MET A 1 18.52 -18.06 10.94
CA MET A 1 18.80 -17.70 9.53
C MET A 1 19.76 -16.52 9.51
N THR A 2 20.80 -16.56 8.66
CA THR A 2 21.80 -15.49 8.57
C THR A 2 21.41 -14.46 7.49
N PRO A 3 21.85 -13.19 7.59
CA PRO A 3 21.57 -12.14 6.60
C PRO A 3 21.95 -12.53 5.16
N ARG A 4 23.02 -13.32 4.98
CA ARG A 4 23.45 -13.87 3.69
C ARG A 4 22.46 -14.88 3.11
N ALA A 5 21.86 -15.75 3.93
CA ALA A 5 20.87 -16.72 3.48
C ALA A 5 19.59 -16.03 2.99
N LEU A 6 19.18 -14.95 3.67
CA LEU A 6 18.04 -14.12 3.25
C LEU A 6 18.34 -13.41 1.93
N GLN A 7 19.50 -12.76 1.80
CA GLN A 7 19.92 -12.12 0.55
C GLN A 7 19.96 -13.12 -0.62
N TYR A 8 20.44 -14.34 -0.40
CA TYR A 8 20.51 -15.38 -1.42
C TYR A 8 19.13 -15.91 -1.82
N ALA A 9 18.22 -16.07 -0.85
CA ALA A 9 16.82 -16.46 -1.11
C ALA A 9 16.07 -15.39 -1.93
N PHE A 10 16.27 -14.10 -1.61
CA PHE A 10 15.68 -12.99 -2.36
C PHE A 10 16.21 -12.87 -3.79
N ARG A 11 17.54 -13.02 -3.98
CA ARG A 11 18.15 -13.00 -5.32
C ARG A 11 17.70 -14.17 -6.19
N ARG A 12 17.39 -15.33 -5.60
CA ARG A 12 17.06 -16.56 -6.31
C ARG A 12 15.57 -16.71 -6.67
N HIS A 13 14.66 -15.99 -6.02
CA HIS A 13 13.21 -16.20 -6.23
C HIS A 13 12.43 -15.03 -6.86
N LEU A 14 12.94 -13.79 -6.89
CA LEU A 14 12.07 -12.63 -7.20
C LEU A 14 12.61 -11.63 -8.24
N GLY A 15 13.88 -11.74 -8.67
CA GLY A 15 14.49 -10.76 -9.58
C GLY A 15 14.54 -9.33 -9.03
N GLN A 16 14.27 -9.15 -7.73
CA GLN A 16 14.20 -7.89 -7.01
C GLN A 16 15.06 -7.94 -5.75
N THR A 17 15.59 -6.80 -5.34
CA THR A 17 16.30 -6.66 -4.06
C THR A 17 15.34 -6.82 -2.88
N PRO A 18 15.81 -7.28 -1.70
CA PRO A 18 14.98 -7.35 -0.50
C PRO A 18 14.28 -6.04 -0.14
N MET A 19 14.91 -4.90 -0.44
CA MET A 19 14.34 -3.59 -0.19
C MET A 19 13.19 -3.25 -1.14
N GLU A 20 13.25 -3.65 -2.41
CA GLU A 20 12.16 -3.45 -3.38
C GLU A 20 10.93 -4.27 -3.01
N TYR A 21 11.13 -5.53 -2.61
CA TYR A 21 10.04 -6.37 -2.12
C TYR A 21 9.41 -5.79 -0.86
N LEU A 22 10.21 -5.42 0.15
CA LEU A 22 9.67 -4.81 1.37
C LEU A 22 8.92 -3.52 1.07
N ARG A 23 9.42 -2.71 0.12
CA ARG A 23 8.74 -1.50 -0.34
C ARG A 23 7.41 -1.82 -1.01
N SER A 24 7.34 -2.88 -1.83
CA SER A 24 6.09 -3.35 -2.44
C SER A 24 5.07 -3.80 -1.39
N VAL A 25 5.50 -4.59 -0.39
CA VAL A 25 4.65 -5.03 0.72
C VAL A 25 4.09 -3.83 1.49
N ARG A 26 4.95 -2.85 1.84
CA ARG A 26 4.53 -1.61 2.52
C ARG A 26 3.53 -0.81 1.68
N LEU A 27 3.75 -0.74 0.36
CA LEU A 27 2.86 -0.02 -0.56
C LEU A 27 1.45 -0.64 -0.62
N HIS A 28 1.37 -1.98 -0.66
CA HIS A 28 0.10 -2.71 -0.64
C HIS A 28 -0.64 -2.57 0.70
N ARG A 29 0.08 -2.59 1.82
CA ARG A 29 -0.51 -2.36 3.14
C ARG A 29 -1.05 -0.93 3.29
N ALA A 30 -0.30 0.07 2.83
CA ALA A 30 -0.77 1.45 2.77
C ALA A 30 -2.03 1.60 1.90
N HIS A 31 -2.12 0.89 0.77
CA HIS A 31 -3.32 0.89 -0.08
C HIS A 31 -4.54 0.30 0.64
N ALA A 32 -4.37 -0.83 1.34
CA ALA A 32 -5.47 -1.43 2.11
C ALA A 32 -5.97 -0.48 3.22
N GLU A 33 -5.06 0.20 3.92
CA GLU A 33 -5.43 1.18 4.93
C GLU A 33 -6.13 2.41 4.33
N LEU A 34 -5.66 2.92 3.19
CA LEU A 34 -6.33 4.01 2.46
C LEU A 34 -7.75 3.63 2.04
N ARG A 35 -8.00 2.38 1.64
CA ARG A 35 -9.35 1.90 1.26
C ARG A 35 -10.31 1.75 2.43
N ASN A 36 -9.77 1.45 3.60
CA ASN A 36 -10.56 1.23 4.82
C ASN A 36 -10.67 2.49 5.68
N ALA A 37 -9.87 3.52 5.41
CA ALA A 37 -9.89 4.77 6.12
C ALA A 37 -11.23 5.49 5.89
N VAL A 38 -11.84 5.96 6.98
CA VAL A 38 -13.04 6.77 6.93
C VAL A 38 -12.62 8.24 6.74
N PRO A 39 -12.99 8.92 5.63
CA PRO A 39 -12.54 10.28 5.36
C PRO A 39 -12.89 11.29 6.46
N ALA A 40 -14.03 11.09 7.13
CA ALA A 40 -14.52 11.95 8.21
C ALA A 40 -13.67 11.91 9.49
N ALA A 41 -12.77 10.92 9.64
CA ALA A 41 -11.91 10.78 10.82
C ALA A 41 -10.61 11.62 10.75
N GLY A 42 -10.45 12.49 9.75
CA GLY A 42 -9.27 13.35 9.61
C GLY A 42 -8.00 12.61 9.19
N VAL A 43 -8.12 11.36 8.72
CA VAL A 43 -7.00 10.57 8.21
C VAL A 43 -6.45 11.20 6.94
N THR A 44 -5.12 11.30 6.82
CA THR A 44 -4.46 11.88 5.65
C THR A 44 -3.58 10.86 4.94
N VAL A 45 -3.41 11.03 3.63
CA VAL A 45 -2.47 10.25 2.82
C VAL A 45 -1.05 10.28 3.43
N THR A 46 -0.61 11.45 3.90
CA THR A 46 0.73 11.63 4.48
C THR A 46 0.91 10.86 5.78
N ALA A 47 -0.12 10.82 6.63
CA ALA A 47 -0.08 10.05 7.88
C ALA A 47 0.07 8.55 7.59
N ILE A 48 -0.75 8.00 6.68
CA ILE A 48 -0.69 6.58 6.29
C ILE A 48 0.65 6.27 5.62
N ALA A 49 1.12 7.11 4.69
CA ALA A 49 2.41 6.91 4.03
C ALA A 49 3.56 6.86 5.03
N THR A 50 3.58 7.78 6.00
CA THR A 50 4.58 7.81 7.07
C THR A 50 4.52 6.56 7.95
N ALA A 51 3.32 6.12 8.34
CA ALA A 51 3.12 4.92 9.15
C ALA A 51 3.69 3.65 8.49
N TRP A 52 3.58 3.54 7.16
CA TRP A 52 4.17 2.43 6.39
C TRP A 52 5.62 2.66 5.95
N GLY A 53 6.27 3.71 6.45
CA GLY A 53 7.70 3.96 6.25
C GLY A 53 8.05 4.68 4.95
N PHE A 54 7.13 5.44 4.36
CA PHE A 54 7.41 6.34 3.24
C PHE A 54 7.61 7.78 3.73
N GLY A 55 8.88 8.18 3.92
CA GLY A 55 9.22 9.54 4.37
C GLY A 55 9.08 10.65 3.32
N HIS A 56 8.75 10.32 2.07
CA HIS A 56 8.63 11.29 0.97
C HIS A 56 7.28 11.17 0.27
N PRO A 57 6.34 12.11 0.50
CA PRO A 57 4.99 12.04 -0.06
C PRO A 57 4.95 11.94 -1.59
N GLY A 58 5.77 12.73 -2.30
CA GLY A 58 5.83 12.68 -3.77
C GLY A 58 6.33 11.34 -4.32
N ARG A 59 7.36 10.73 -3.69
CA ARG A 59 7.88 9.42 -4.09
C ARG A 59 6.88 8.29 -3.79
N PHE A 60 6.14 8.42 -2.69
CA PHE A 60 5.04 7.53 -2.37
C PHE A 60 3.93 7.62 -3.42
N ALA A 61 3.40 8.82 -3.68
CA ALA A 61 2.33 9.04 -4.64
C ALA A 61 2.71 8.54 -6.05
N ALA A 62 3.95 8.77 -6.49
CA ALA A 62 4.43 8.28 -7.77
C ALA A 62 4.52 6.74 -7.81
N ALA A 63 5.02 6.10 -6.76
CA ALA A 63 5.07 4.63 -6.67
C ALA A 63 3.67 4.02 -6.59
N TYR A 64 2.78 4.66 -5.84
CA TYR A 64 1.39 4.27 -5.70
C TYR A 64 0.67 4.30 -7.04
N ARG A 65 0.74 5.42 -7.76
CA ARG A 65 0.10 5.57 -9.07
C ARG A 65 0.64 4.59 -10.11
N ARG A 66 1.95 4.31 -10.10
CA ARG A 66 2.52 3.28 -10.97
C ARG A 66 2.00 1.87 -10.68
N THR A 67 1.60 1.58 -9.43
CA THR A 67 1.18 0.24 -8.99
C THR A 67 -0.33 0.05 -9.11
N PHE A 68 -1.13 1.06 -8.74
CA PHE A 68 -2.60 0.96 -8.63
C PHE A 68 -3.36 1.77 -9.68
N GLY A 69 -2.66 2.52 -10.53
CA GLY A 69 -3.27 3.34 -11.60
C GLY A 69 -3.94 4.64 -11.15
N CYS A 70 -4.24 4.80 -9.85
CA CYS A 70 -4.86 5.98 -9.26
C CYS A 70 -3.94 6.67 -8.23
N SER A 71 -4.30 7.89 -7.79
CA SER A 71 -3.58 8.53 -6.69
C SER A 71 -4.02 7.98 -5.33
N PRO A 72 -3.16 8.03 -4.29
CA PRO A 72 -3.56 7.64 -2.94
C PRO A 72 -4.68 8.52 -2.38
N SER A 73 -4.75 9.79 -2.80
CA SER A 73 -5.85 10.70 -2.45
C SER A 73 -7.18 10.26 -3.06
N ASP A 74 -7.18 9.75 -4.29
CA ASP A 74 -8.41 9.22 -4.92
C ASP A 74 -8.89 7.98 -4.17
N THR A 75 -7.95 7.12 -3.74
CA THR A 75 -8.29 5.93 -2.94
C THR A 75 -8.87 6.31 -1.60
N LEU A 76 -8.29 7.29 -0.90
CA LEU A 76 -8.76 7.77 0.39
C LEU A 76 -10.12 8.48 0.29
N LYS A 77 -10.40 9.18 -0.80
CA LYS A 77 -11.68 9.89 -1.01
C LYS A 77 -12.81 8.97 -1.42
N ARG A 78 -12.51 7.76 -1.89
CA ARG A 78 -13.53 6.78 -2.24
C ARG A 78 -14.24 6.35 -0.95
N PRO A 79 -15.58 6.27 -0.93
CA PRO A 79 -16.27 5.66 0.19
C PRO A 79 -15.65 4.27 0.45
N PRO A 80 -15.46 3.86 1.72
CA PRO A 80 -15.02 2.50 2.00
C PRO A 80 -15.98 1.58 1.25
N GLU A 81 -15.44 0.67 0.45
CA GLU A 81 -16.29 -0.36 -0.14
C GLU A 81 -16.98 -1.03 1.04
N GLY A 82 -18.31 -0.86 1.11
CA GLY A 82 -19.11 -1.54 2.13
C GLY A 82 -18.80 -3.04 2.08
N PRO A 83 -19.06 -3.79 3.16
CA PRO A 83 -18.94 -5.24 3.12
C PRO A 83 -19.61 -5.73 1.84
N ASP A 84 -18.94 -6.62 1.11
CA ASP A 84 -19.46 -7.31 -0.06
C ASP A 84 -20.69 -8.13 0.39
N LEU A 85 -21.78 -7.42 0.65
CA LEU A 85 -23.05 -8.01 1.03
C LEU A 85 -23.58 -8.57 -0.27
N PRO A 86 -23.80 -9.89 -0.37
CA PRO A 86 -24.39 -10.47 -1.55
C PRO A 86 -25.67 -9.69 -1.82
N ARG A 87 -25.76 -9.10 -3.01
CA ARG A 87 -26.98 -8.43 -3.48
C ARG A 87 -28.07 -9.50 -3.56
N LEU A 88 -28.73 -9.76 -2.44
CA LEU A 88 -30.00 -10.46 -2.41
C LEU A 88 -30.98 -9.51 -3.09
N PHE A 89 -31.20 -9.78 -4.37
CA PHE A 89 -32.30 -9.23 -5.13
C PHE A 89 -33.63 -9.71 -4.50
N PRO A 90 -34.70 -8.88 -4.54
CA PRO A 90 -36.03 -9.24 -4.05
C PRO A 90 -36.67 -10.38 -4.86
#